data_AF-A0A812HIA9-F1
#
_entry.id   AF-A0A812HIA9-F1
#
_cell.length_a   1.000
_cell.length_b   1.000
_cell.length_c   1.000
_cell.angle_alpha   90.00
_cell.angle_beta   90.00
_cell.angle_gamma   90.00
#
_symmetry.space_group_name_H-M   'P 1'
#
loop_
_entity.id
_entity.type
_entity.pdbx_description
1 polymer ?
#
loop_
_entity_poly.entity_id
_entity_poly.type
_entity_poly.pdbx_seq_one_letter_code
_entity_poly.pdbx_strand_id
1 'polypeptide(L)'
;MKVSNILVALTMSFFIAGASAASPSFDCNNDSLSGAEQAICQSEMLSQLDRQMSEVYKKAKAVDDKQAGQHTLQAEQVGWIRGRNECWKSNDEEQCLKQEYEYRIAELQTRYRLVGNFGAEFYACDGNKAKEVVLTRYMTDPTTLMAEFGDSSVFMAASDKDGLFLGRNEKVQYEDEGMVAVQWGYEAPLMKCKLRD
;
A
#
# COMPACT_ATOMS: atom_id res chain seq x y z
N MET A 1 74.95 -12.53 -25.17
CA MET A 1 74.47 -11.13 -25.03
C MET A 1 73.47 -10.90 -26.16
N LYS A 2 72.20 -10.51 -26.01
CA LYS A 2 71.28 -10.21 -24.90
C LYS A 2 69.90 -10.74 -25.36
N VAL A 3 69.17 -11.41 -24.49
CA VAL A 3 67.79 -11.86 -24.72
C VAL A 3 66.87 -10.69 -24.41
N SER A 4 65.96 -10.32 -25.32
CA SER A 4 64.96 -9.27 -25.09
C SER A 4 63.60 -9.91 -24.84
N ASN A 5 63.15 -9.91 -23.58
CA ASN A 5 61.81 -10.36 -23.20
C ASN A 5 60.79 -9.26 -23.48
N ILE A 6 59.96 -9.45 -24.51
CA ILE A 6 58.77 -8.62 -24.72
C ILE A 6 57.62 -9.25 -23.91
N LEU A 7 57.29 -8.64 -22.78
CA LEU A 7 56.03 -8.92 -22.08
C LEU A 7 54.89 -8.24 -22.85
N VAL A 8 54.03 -9.05 -23.49
CA VAL A 8 52.74 -8.59 -24.01
C VAL A 8 51.74 -8.68 -22.86
N ALA A 9 51.39 -7.54 -22.26
CA ALA A 9 50.34 -7.47 -21.25
C ALA A 9 48.97 -7.55 -21.93
N LEU A 10 48.30 -8.71 -21.79
CA LEU A 10 46.95 -8.92 -22.28
C LEU A 10 45.96 -8.27 -21.30
N THR A 11 45.55 -7.03 -21.55
CA THR A 11 44.51 -6.35 -20.75
C THR A 11 43.14 -6.94 -21.12
N MET A 12 42.63 -7.83 -20.26
CA MET A 12 41.28 -8.36 -20.36
C MET A 12 40.30 -7.29 -19.89
N SER A 13 39.71 -6.54 -20.83
CA SER A 13 38.65 -5.57 -20.54
C SER A 13 37.42 -6.30 -20.01
N PHE A 14 37.21 -6.22 -18.70
CA PHE A 14 36.01 -6.70 -18.03
C PHE A 14 34.87 -5.73 -18.36
N PHE A 15 34.04 -6.05 -19.36
CA PHE A 15 32.76 -5.38 -19.55
C PHE A 15 31.89 -5.72 -18.34
N ILE A 16 31.87 -4.84 -17.35
CA ILE A 16 30.83 -4.85 -16.32
C ILE A 16 29.55 -4.45 -17.06
N ALA A 17 28.78 -5.44 -17.52
CA ALA A 17 27.39 -5.23 -17.86
C ALA A 17 26.71 -4.77 -16.57
N GLY A 18 26.58 -3.45 -16.40
CA GLY A 18 25.77 -2.90 -15.33
C GLY A 18 24.39 -3.50 -15.48
N ALA A 19 23.96 -4.30 -14.50
CA ALA A 19 22.57 -4.68 -14.39
C ALA A 19 21.79 -3.36 -14.38
N SER A 20 21.04 -3.08 -15.45
CA SER A 20 20.15 -1.95 -15.47
C SER A 20 19.17 -2.20 -14.34
N ALA A 21 19.32 -1.47 -13.23
CA ALA A 21 18.29 -1.40 -12.20
C ALA A 21 16.97 -1.13 -12.94
N ALA A 22 15.96 -1.96 -12.70
CA ALA A 22 14.74 -1.90 -13.47
C ALA A 22 14.09 -0.55 -13.18
N SER A 23 13.87 0.26 -14.22
CA SER A 23 13.32 1.60 -14.09
C SER A 23 11.88 1.57 -13.52
N PRO A 24 11.44 2.61 -12.81
CA PRO A 24 10.05 2.76 -12.39
C PRO A 24 9.11 2.84 -13.61
N SER A 25 7.81 2.99 -13.38
CA SER A 25 6.79 3.10 -14.43
C SER A 25 6.83 4.43 -15.21
N PHE A 26 7.79 5.31 -14.90
CA PHE A 26 8.07 6.57 -15.59
C PHE A 26 9.53 6.67 -16.04
N ASP A 27 9.84 7.65 -16.90
CA ASP A 27 11.18 7.85 -17.46
C ASP A 27 12.10 8.60 -16.48
N CYS A 28 13.13 7.90 -15.99
CA CYS A 28 14.14 8.46 -15.10
C CYS A 28 15.08 9.49 -15.75
N ASN A 29 15.05 9.63 -17.07
CA ASN A 29 15.87 10.61 -17.80
C ASN A 29 15.11 11.92 -18.04
N ASN A 30 13.92 12.08 -17.47
CA ASN A 30 13.14 13.32 -17.59
C ASN A 30 13.82 14.45 -16.79
N ASP A 31 14.01 15.61 -17.41
CA ASP A 31 14.64 16.77 -16.76
C ASP A 31 13.75 17.44 -15.69
N SER A 32 12.46 17.08 -15.62
CA SER A 32 11.45 17.69 -14.74
C SER A 32 11.04 16.80 -13.56
N LEU A 33 11.86 15.82 -13.19
CA LEU A 33 11.58 14.95 -12.04
C LEU A 33 11.62 15.74 -10.72
N SER A 34 10.64 15.47 -9.87
CA SER A 34 10.66 15.87 -8.46
C SER A 34 11.75 15.12 -7.68
N GLY A 35 12.12 15.64 -6.50
CA GLY A 35 13.10 14.97 -5.63
C GLY A 35 12.70 13.54 -5.27
N ALA A 36 11.42 13.31 -4.96
CA ALA A 36 10.88 11.98 -4.71
C ALA A 36 11.03 11.05 -5.94
N GLU A 37 10.76 11.54 -7.15
CA GLU A 37 10.93 10.74 -8.38
C GLU A 37 12.40 10.42 -8.67
N GLN A 38 13.32 11.34 -8.36
CA GLN A 38 14.75 11.07 -8.43
C GLN A 38 15.18 9.99 -7.43
N ALA A 39 14.68 10.05 -6.19
CA ALA A 39 14.91 9.02 -5.18
C ALA A 39 14.37 7.65 -5.60
N ILE A 40 13.16 7.62 -6.18
CA ILE A 40 12.56 6.40 -6.75
C ILE A 40 13.46 5.81 -7.85
N CYS A 41 13.98 6.64 -8.76
CA CYS A 41 14.89 6.21 -9.82
C CYS A 41 16.22 5.62 -9.32
N GLN A 42 16.66 5.99 -8.11
CA GLN A 42 17.92 5.54 -7.53
C GLN A 42 17.76 4.29 -6.65
N SER A 43 16.53 3.93 -6.27
CA SER A 43 16.23 2.77 -5.44
C SER A 43 15.48 1.69 -6.24
N GLU A 44 16.09 0.52 -6.40
CA GLU A 44 15.48 -0.63 -7.07
C GLU A 44 14.17 -1.05 -6.38
N MET A 45 14.14 -1.02 -5.03
CA MET A 45 12.95 -1.33 -4.24
C MET A 45 11.83 -0.34 -4.53
N LEU A 46 12.10 0.98 -4.48
CA LEU A 46 11.07 1.98 -4.76
C LEU A 46 10.61 1.93 -6.22
N SER A 47 11.51 1.64 -7.15
CA SER A 47 11.17 1.43 -8.56
C SER A 47 10.24 0.22 -8.76
N GLN A 48 10.46 -0.88 -8.03
CA GLN A 48 9.57 -2.04 -8.03
C GLN A 48 8.18 -1.68 -7.49
N LEU A 49 8.11 -0.98 -6.36
CA LEU A 49 6.86 -0.52 -5.76
C LEU A 49 6.09 0.43 -6.68
N ASP A 50 6.77 1.34 -7.38
CA ASP A 50 6.14 2.23 -8.36
C ASP A 50 5.51 1.45 -9.51
N ARG A 51 6.21 0.45 -10.07
CA ARG A 51 5.65 -0.44 -11.10
C ARG A 51 4.43 -1.21 -10.58
N GLN A 52 4.51 -1.77 -9.37
CA GLN A 52 3.40 -2.48 -8.75
C GLN A 52 2.18 -1.57 -8.56
N MET A 53 2.40 -0.34 -8.07
CA MET A 53 1.35 0.66 -7.90
C MET A 53 0.70 1.02 -9.24
N SER A 54 1.49 1.18 -10.30
CA SER A 54 0.98 1.45 -11.65
C SER A 54 0.06 0.32 -12.15
N GLU A 55 0.44 -0.94 -11.95
CA GLU A 55 -0.37 -2.09 -12.34
C GLU A 55 -1.65 -2.23 -11.50
N VAL A 56 -1.57 -2.01 -10.18
CA VAL A 56 -2.74 -2.01 -9.30
C VAL A 56 -3.71 -0.88 -9.67
N TYR A 57 -3.20 0.32 -9.94
CA TYR A 57 -4.01 1.46 -10.37
C TYR A 57 -4.74 1.17 -11.69
N LYS A 58 -4.07 0.57 -12.68
CA LYS A 58 -4.71 0.16 -13.95
C LYS A 58 -5.88 -0.80 -13.71
N LYS A 59 -5.70 -1.79 -12.83
CA LYS A 59 -6.77 -2.75 -12.47
C LYS A 59 -7.91 -2.07 -11.73
N ALA A 60 -7.61 -1.23 -10.74
CA ALA A 60 -8.60 -0.44 -10.00
C ALA A 60 -9.41 0.46 -10.94
N LYS A 61 -8.74 1.17 -11.85
CA LYS A 61 -9.37 2.03 -12.85
C LYS A 61 -10.32 1.25 -13.78
N ALA A 62 -9.93 0.04 -14.20
CA ALA A 62 -10.80 -0.81 -15.03
C ALA A 62 -12.06 -1.30 -14.28
N VAL A 63 -12.01 -1.41 -12.95
CA VAL A 63 -13.19 -1.69 -12.12
C VAL A 63 -14.02 -0.43 -11.94
N ASP A 64 -13.38 0.70 -11.61
CA ASP A 64 -14.00 2.01 -11.43
C ASP A 64 -14.82 2.43 -12.67
N ASP A 65 -14.24 2.28 -13.86
CA ASP A 65 -14.86 2.63 -15.15
C ASP A 65 -16.12 1.82 -15.47
N LYS A 66 -16.31 0.67 -14.83
CA LYS A 66 -17.49 -0.20 -15.02
C LYS A 66 -18.60 0.09 -14.01
N GLN A 67 -18.29 0.80 -12.93
CA GLN A 67 -19.26 1.11 -11.88
C GLN A 67 -20.09 2.34 -12.29
N ALA A 68 -21.39 2.32 -11.97
CA ALA A 68 -22.22 3.49 -12.10
C ALA A 68 -21.92 4.45 -10.95
N GLY A 69 -21.54 5.70 -11.24
CA GLY A 69 -21.26 6.68 -10.19
C GLY A 69 -20.28 7.78 -10.62
N GLN A 70 -19.72 8.46 -9.63
CA GLN A 70 -18.67 9.46 -9.84
C GLN A 70 -17.30 8.78 -9.86
N HIS A 71 -16.54 8.99 -10.93
CA HIS A 71 -15.19 8.46 -11.10
C HIS A 71 -14.15 9.40 -10.46
N THR A 72 -13.89 9.24 -9.16
CA THR A 72 -12.95 10.09 -8.41
C THR A 72 -11.53 9.53 -8.35
N LEU A 73 -11.33 8.25 -8.71
CA LEU A 73 -10.07 7.55 -8.54
C LEU A 73 -8.86 8.26 -9.17
N GLN A 74 -9.02 8.86 -10.36
CA GLN A 74 -7.94 9.59 -11.01
C GLN A 74 -7.51 10.82 -10.20
N ALA A 75 -8.49 11.59 -9.69
CA ALA A 75 -8.21 12.77 -8.88
C ALA A 75 -7.57 12.36 -7.53
N GLU A 76 -8.06 11.27 -6.92
CA GLU A 76 -7.47 10.69 -5.71
C GLU A 76 -6.02 10.26 -5.95
N GLN A 77 -5.72 9.61 -7.07
CA GLN A 77 -4.36 9.19 -7.40
C GLN A 77 -3.41 10.36 -7.60
N VAL A 78 -3.85 11.43 -8.26
CA VAL A 78 -3.08 12.68 -8.40
C VAL A 78 -2.82 13.32 -7.03
N GLY A 79 -3.83 13.34 -6.16
CA GLY A 79 -3.70 13.81 -4.78
C GLY A 79 -2.69 12.98 -3.99
N TRP A 80 -2.75 11.66 -4.10
CA TRP A 80 -1.80 10.75 -3.47
C TRP A 80 -0.37 10.97 -3.96
N ILE A 81 -0.13 11.11 -5.28
CA ILE A 81 1.22 11.40 -5.83
C ILE A 81 1.81 12.67 -5.20
N ARG A 82 0.98 13.72 -5.05
CA ARG A 82 1.41 14.96 -4.38
C ARG A 82 1.75 14.72 -2.91
N GLY A 83 0.93 13.96 -2.20
CA GLY A 83 1.18 13.58 -0.80
C GLY A 83 2.46 12.77 -0.63
N ARG A 84 2.64 11.71 -1.42
CA ARG A 84 3.87 10.89 -1.48
C ARG A 84 5.11 11.77 -1.70
N ASN A 85 5.01 12.75 -2.60
CA ASN A 85 6.13 13.63 -2.88
C ASN A 85 6.53 14.51 -1.68
N GLU A 86 5.69 14.67 -0.65
CA GLU A 86 6.05 15.39 0.60
C GLU A 86 6.98 14.59 1.52
N CYS A 87 7.32 13.34 1.18
CA CYS A 87 8.27 12.52 1.94
C CYS A 87 9.67 13.14 2.08
N TRP A 88 10.04 14.13 1.26
CA TRP A 88 11.27 14.93 1.44
C TRP A 88 11.35 15.62 2.82
N LYS A 89 10.22 15.81 3.50
CA LYS A 89 10.15 16.37 4.86
C LYS A 89 10.43 15.34 5.96
N SER A 90 10.46 14.05 5.63
CA SER A 90 10.78 12.98 6.57
C SER A 90 12.26 12.98 6.93
N ASN A 91 12.61 12.51 8.14
CA ASN A 91 14.00 12.22 8.49
C ASN A 91 14.56 11.01 7.72
N ASP A 92 13.66 10.16 7.19
CA ASP A 92 13.97 9.00 6.35
C ASP A 92 13.01 9.03 5.15
N GLU A 93 13.50 9.57 4.03
CA GLU A 93 12.71 9.75 2.82
C GLU A 93 12.39 8.42 2.14
N GLU A 94 13.36 7.50 2.05
CA GLU A 94 13.16 6.20 1.40
C GLU A 94 12.13 5.35 2.14
N GLN A 95 12.20 5.31 3.48
CA GLN A 95 11.20 4.60 4.29
C GLN A 95 9.81 5.24 4.19
N CYS A 96 9.72 6.58 4.13
CA CYS A 96 8.45 7.27 3.92
C CYS A 96 7.84 6.91 2.56
N LEU A 97 8.63 6.97 1.48
CA LEU A 97 8.17 6.61 0.13
C LEU A 97 7.70 5.15 0.07
N LYS A 98 8.46 4.23 0.69
CA LYS A 98 8.08 2.82 0.80
C LYS A 98 6.70 2.65 1.44
N GLN A 99 6.47 3.29 2.58
CA GLN A 99 5.19 3.20 3.30
C GLN A 99 4.03 3.80 2.50
N GLU A 100 4.24 4.94 1.83
CA GLU A 100 3.23 5.56 0.97
C GLU A 100 2.81 4.64 -0.19
N TYR A 101 3.76 3.93 -0.81
CA TYR A 101 3.45 2.93 -1.83
C TYR A 101 2.71 1.72 -1.25
N GLU A 102 3.22 1.11 -0.21
CA GLU A 102 2.63 -0.10 0.39
C GLU A 102 1.19 0.17 0.84
N TYR A 103 0.95 1.29 1.52
CA TYR A 103 -0.37 1.69 1.96
C TYR A 103 -1.33 1.89 0.78
N ARG A 104 -0.93 2.64 -0.26
CA ARG A 104 -1.80 2.91 -1.41
C ARG A 104 -2.07 1.67 -2.26
N ILE A 105 -1.08 0.81 -2.42
CA ILE A 105 -1.24 -0.50 -3.09
C ILE A 105 -2.29 -1.32 -2.35
N ALA A 106 -2.14 -1.47 -1.03
CA ALA A 106 -3.07 -2.24 -0.20
C ALA A 106 -4.47 -1.61 -0.18
N GLU A 107 -4.56 -0.28 -0.13
CA GLU A 107 -5.82 0.47 -0.22
C GLU A 107 -6.58 0.16 -1.51
N LEU A 108 -5.94 0.32 -2.67
CA LEU A 108 -6.60 0.08 -3.95
C LEU A 108 -6.93 -1.40 -4.14
N GLN A 109 -6.06 -2.31 -3.71
CA GLN A 109 -6.35 -3.76 -3.73
C GLN A 109 -7.59 -4.11 -2.91
N THR A 110 -7.77 -3.45 -1.76
CA THR A 110 -8.89 -3.67 -0.85
C THR A 110 -10.19 -3.05 -1.37
N ARG A 111 -10.17 -1.74 -1.66
CA ARG A 111 -11.35 -0.98 -2.12
C ARG A 111 -11.92 -1.53 -3.42
N TYR A 112 -11.05 -1.99 -4.32
CA TYR A 112 -11.46 -2.55 -5.62
C TYR A 112 -11.45 -4.09 -5.65
N ARG A 113 -11.28 -4.75 -4.50
CA ARG A 113 -11.30 -6.22 -4.34
C ARG A 113 -10.42 -6.96 -5.35
N LEU A 114 -9.19 -6.48 -5.54
CA LEU A 114 -8.22 -6.99 -6.53
C LEU A 114 -7.38 -8.16 -6.01
N VAL A 115 -7.60 -8.57 -4.76
CA VAL A 115 -6.92 -9.68 -4.07
C VAL A 115 -7.93 -10.52 -3.30
N GLY A 116 -7.52 -11.72 -2.88
CA GLY A 116 -8.33 -12.60 -2.05
C GLY A 116 -8.67 -11.97 -0.68
N ASN A 117 -9.79 -12.39 -0.11
CA ASN A 117 -10.21 -12.01 1.25
C ASN A 117 -10.63 -13.26 2.05
N PHE A 118 -10.72 -13.11 3.37
CA PHE A 118 -11.04 -14.21 4.28
C PHE A 118 -12.54 -14.43 4.47
N GLY A 119 -13.39 -13.79 3.67
CA GLY A 119 -14.84 -13.76 3.86
C GLY A 119 -15.29 -12.63 4.79
N ALA A 120 -16.57 -12.28 4.70
CA ALA A 120 -17.19 -11.29 5.56
C ALA A 120 -17.60 -11.92 6.90
N GLU A 121 -17.10 -11.37 8.00
CA GLU A 121 -17.44 -11.74 9.37
C GLU A 121 -18.47 -10.73 9.91
N PHE A 122 -19.60 -11.21 10.44
CA PHE A 122 -20.71 -10.38 10.91
C PHE A 122 -20.71 -10.34 12.44
N TYR A 123 -20.73 -9.14 13.02
CA TYR A 123 -20.68 -8.94 14.47
C TYR A 123 -21.89 -8.16 14.98
N ALA A 124 -22.45 -8.57 16.13
CA ALA A 124 -23.46 -7.82 16.84
C ALA A 124 -22.83 -7.05 18.01
N CYS A 125 -23.02 -5.73 18.05
CA CYS A 125 -22.40 -4.84 19.03
C CYS A 125 -23.32 -4.50 20.21
N ASP A 126 -22.73 -4.39 21.40
CA ASP A 126 -23.37 -3.95 22.64
C ASP A 126 -24.66 -4.73 22.98
N GLY A 127 -24.69 -6.02 22.65
CA GLY A 127 -25.84 -6.89 22.87
C GLY A 127 -27.04 -6.64 21.94
N ASN A 128 -26.91 -5.76 20.95
CA ASN A 128 -27.97 -5.44 19.99
C ASN A 128 -27.67 -6.07 18.62
N LYS A 129 -28.51 -7.03 18.20
CA LYS A 129 -28.38 -7.70 16.89
C LYS A 129 -28.54 -6.76 15.69
N ALA A 130 -29.26 -5.64 15.84
CA ALA A 130 -29.41 -4.65 14.77
C ALA A 130 -28.22 -3.69 14.69
N LYS A 131 -27.37 -3.65 15.73
CA LYS A 131 -26.13 -2.84 15.74
C LYS A 131 -25.00 -3.69 15.16
N GLU A 132 -25.04 -3.90 13.85
CA GLU A 132 -24.14 -4.80 13.14
C GLU A 132 -22.91 -4.09 12.60
N VAL A 133 -21.73 -4.69 12.82
CA VAL A 133 -20.48 -4.34 12.13
C VAL A 133 -20.07 -5.54 11.27
N VAL A 134 -19.74 -5.29 10.00
CA VAL A 134 -19.23 -6.32 9.09
C VAL A 134 -17.75 -6.07 8.84
N LEU A 135 -16.92 -7.09 9.04
CA LEU A 135 -15.47 -7.01 8.92
C LEU A 135 -15.01 -7.98 7.82
N THR A 136 -14.31 -7.47 6.81
CA THR A 136 -13.72 -8.30 5.75
C THR A 136 -12.23 -8.04 5.65
N ARG A 137 -11.39 -9.01 6.03
CA ARG A 137 -9.92 -8.91 5.93
C ARG A 137 -9.44 -9.34 4.54
N TYR A 138 -8.44 -8.65 4.00
CA TYR A 138 -7.87 -8.91 2.67
C TYR A 138 -6.41 -9.36 2.77
N MET A 139 -5.99 -10.22 1.84
CA MET A 139 -4.63 -10.78 1.75
C MET A 139 -3.67 -9.78 1.08
N THR A 140 -3.54 -8.59 1.66
CA THR A 140 -2.58 -7.54 1.28
C THR A 140 -1.38 -7.51 2.22
N ASP A 141 -0.37 -6.71 1.86
CA ASP A 141 0.78 -6.41 2.73
C ASP A 141 0.91 -4.88 2.91
N PRO A 142 0.68 -4.34 4.14
CA PRO A 142 0.21 -5.05 5.33
C PRO A 142 -1.21 -5.59 5.12
N THR A 143 -1.64 -6.54 5.97
CA THR A 143 -3.03 -7.03 5.94
C THR A 143 -3.99 -5.87 6.20
N THR A 144 -5.05 -5.80 5.40
CA THR A 144 -6.06 -4.74 5.51
C THR A 144 -7.42 -5.30 5.88
N LEU A 145 -8.30 -4.39 6.26
CA LEU A 145 -9.66 -4.65 6.68
C LEU A 145 -10.58 -3.64 6.01
N MET A 146 -11.66 -4.12 5.40
CA MET A 146 -12.83 -3.30 5.10
C MET A 146 -13.81 -3.47 6.25
N ALA A 147 -14.09 -2.38 6.98
CA ALA A 147 -15.08 -2.36 8.04
C ALA A 147 -16.33 -1.60 7.57
N GLU A 148 -17.50 -2.19 7.78
CA GLU A 148 -18.79 -1.62 7.39
C GLU A 148 -19.68 -1.49 8.63
N PHE A 149 -20.27 -0.31 8.82
CA PHE A 149 -21.19 0.00 9.92
C PHE A 149 -22.26 0.98 9.44
N GLY A 150 -23.53 0.55 9.44
CA GLY A 150 -24.62 1.29 8.81
C GLY A 150 -24.34 1.48 7.31
N ASP A 151 -24.46 2.72 6.82
CA ASP A 151 -24.19 3.06 5.42
C ASP A 151 -22.71 3.42 5.14
N SER A 152 -21.84 3.26 6.14
CA SER A 152 -20.44 3.68 6.07
C SER A 152 -19.51 2.49 5.89
N SER A 153 -18.51 2.65 5.02
CA SER A 153 -17.47 1.67 4.73
C SER A 153 -16.10 2.34 4.86
N VAL A 154 -15.21 1.73 5.62
CA VAL A 154 -13.90 2.29 5.97
C VAL A 154 -12.80 1.29 5.67
N PHE A 155 -11.83 1.73 4.87
CA PHE A 155 -10.56 1.04 4.70
C PHE A 155 -9.69 1.20 5.96
N MET A 156 -9.10 0.09 6.40
CA MET A 156 -8.21 0.05 7.55
C MET A 156 -6.98 -0.81 7.24
N ALA A 157 -5.84 -0.45 7.80
CA ALA A 157 -4.61 -1.23 7.71
C ALA A 157 -4.24 -1.81 9.08
N ALA A 158 -3.64 -3.00 9.10
CA ALA A 158 -3.06 -3.55 10.31
C ALA A 158 -1.96 -2.64 10.86
N SER A 159 -1.89 -2.53 12.17
CA SER A 159 -0.79 -1.86 12.88
C SER A 159 0.24 -2.89 13.37
N ASP A 160 1.34 -2.41 13.96
CA ASP A 160 2.33 -3.28 14.61
C ASP A 160 1.79 -4.03 15.83
N LYS A 161 0.67 -3.57 16.40
CA LYS A 161 -0.01 -4.29 17.47
C LYS A 161 -0.89 -5.38 16.89
N ASP A 162 -0.71 -6.60 17.37
CA ASP A 162 -1.47 -7.76 16.92
C ASP A 162 -2.99 -7.56 17.07
N GLY A 163 -3.71 -7.99 16.04
CA GLY A 163 -5.16 -7.85 15.92
C GLY A 163 -5.69 -6.42 15.83
N LEU A 164 -4.83 -5.38 15.80
CA LEU A 164 -5.26 -3.99 15.72
C LEU A 164 -5.22 -3.48 14.27
N PHE A 165 -6.37 -3.02 13.80
CA PHE A 165 -6.53 -2.32 12.53
C PHE A 165 -6.90 -0.85 12.78
N LEU A 166 -6.31 0.04 11.99
CA LEU A 166 -6.49 1.48 12.10
C LEU A 166 -7.06 2.04 10.79
N GLY A 167 -8.18 2.76 10.91
CA GLY A 167 -8.71 3.64 9.88
C GLY A 167 -8.22 5.07 10.12
N ARG A 168 -8.85 6.05 9.47
CA ARG A 168 -8.50 7.46 9.68
C ARG A 168 -8.90 7.93 11.07
N ASN A 169 -10.09 7.54 11.54
CA ASN A 169 -10.60 7.85 12.86
C ASN A 169 -11.12 6.60 13.60
N GLU A 170 -11.13 5.46 12.92
CA GLU A 170 -11.70 4.20 13.37
C GLU A 170 -10.61 3.27 13.89
N LYS A 171 -10.98 2.40 14.83
CA LYS A 171 -10.10 1.35 15.35
C LYS A 171 -10.90 0.06 15.49
N VAL A 172 -10.29 -1.05 15.08
CA VAL A 172 -10.82 -2.40 15.31
C VAL A 172 -9.73 -3.23 15.95
N GLN A 173 -10.00 -3.73 17.15
CA GLN A 173 -9.12 -4.66 17.87
C GLN A 173 -9.81 -6.02 17.91
N TYR A 174 -9.20 -7.02 17.30
CA TYR A 174 -9.58 -8.42 17.53
C TYR A 174 -9.16 -8.83 18.94
N GLU A 175 -10.09 -9.47 19.65
CA GLU A 175 -9.93 -10.01 21.01
C GLU A 175 -10.20 -11.53 20.96
N ASP A 176 -10.17 -12.18 22.13
CA ASP A 176 -10.41 -13.62 22.24
C ASP A 176 -11.89 -14.00 22.01
N GLU A 177 -12.15 -15.29 21.80
CA GLU A 177 -13.51 -15.88 21.75
C GLU A 177 -14.48 -15.25 20.74
N GLY A 178 -13.95 -14.72 19.62
CA GLY A 178 -14.77 -14.09 18.58
C GLY A 178 -15.29 -12.71 18.98
N MET A 179 -14.65 -12.05 19.95
CA MET A 179 -14.93 -10.67 20.34
C MET A 179 -14.07 -9.70 19.52
N VAL A 180 -14.66 -8.54 19.18
CA VAL A 180 -13.94 -7.41 18.61
C VAL A 180 -14.36 -6.12 19.32
N ALA A 181 -13.39 -5.25 19.58
CA ALA A 181 -13.64 -3.91 20.08
C ALA A 181 -13.53 -2.91 18.95
N VAL A 182 -14.58 -2.10 18.74
CA VAL A 182 -14.70 -1.19 17.60
C VAL A 182 -14.91 0.24 18.10
N GLN A 183 -14.04 1.16 17.68
CA GLN A 183 -14.25 2.59 17.81
C GLN A 183 -14.62 3.13 16.43
N TRP A 184 -15.82 3.70 16.29
CA TRP A 184 -16.32 4.23 15.01
C TRP A 184 -16.32 5.76 15.01
N GLY A 185 -15.21 6.37 14.58
CA GLY A 185 -15.01 7.82 14.54
C GLY A 185 -14.13 8.38 15.66
N TYR A 186 -13.81 9.67 15.55
CA TYR A 186 -12.88 10.35 16.45
C TYR A 186 -13.45 10.44 17.87
N GLU A 187 -12.73 9.87 18.84
CA GLU A 187 -13.13 9.80 20.26
C GLU A 187 -14.52 9.19 20.51
N ALA A 188 -15.04 8.41 19.56
CA ALA A 188 -16.32 7.74 19.71
C ALA A 188 -16.27 6.68 20.85
N PRO A 189 -17.40 6.39 21.51
CA PRO A 189 -17.47 5.30 22.47
C PRO A 189 -17.08 3.96 21.83
N LEU A 190 -16.33 3.15 22.59
CA LEU A 190 -15.95 1.80 22.18
C LEU A 190 -17.18 0.89 22.20
N MET A 191 -17.39 0.17 21.11
CA MET A 191 -18.41 -0.86 20.97
C MET A 191 -17.77 -2.23 21.23
N LYS A 192 -18.46 -3.07 22.00
CA LYS A 192 -18.05 -4.47 22.20
C LYS A 192 -18.92 -5.36 21.33
N CYS A 193 -18.31 -5.98 20.33
CA CYS A 193 -19.04 -6.75 19.32
C CYS A 193 -18.65 -8.22 19.37
N LYS A 194 -19.65 -9.09 19.24
CA LYS A 194 -19.48 -10.55 19.25
C LYS A 194 -19.81 -11.10 17.87
N LEU A 195 -18.96 -12.02 17.38
CA LEU A 195 -19.20 -12.73 16.14
C LEU A 195 -20.56 -13.41 16.17
N ARG A 196 -21.31 -13.28 15.09
CA ARG A 196 -22.60 -13.94 14.91
C ARG A 196 -22.37 -15.37 14.42
N ASP A 197 -23.11 -16.30 15.01
CA ASP A 197 -23.25 -17.67 14.50
C ASP A 197 -23.93 -17.69 13.12
#